data_AF-A0AAE3QSK0-F1
#
_entry.id   AF-A0AAE3QSK0-F1
#
_cell.length_a   1.000
_cell.length_b   1.000
_cell.length_c   1.000
_cell.angle_alpha   90.00
_cell.angle_beta   90.00
_cell.angle_gamma   90.00
#
_symmetry.space_group_name_H-M   'P 1'
#
loop_
_entity.id
_entity.type
_entity.pdbx_description
1 polymer ?
#
loop_
_entity_poly.entity_id
_entity_poly.type
_entity_poly.pdbx_seq_one_letter_code
_entity_poly.pdbx_strand_id
1 'polypeptide(L)'
;MNPFEDTLPDNRLKNNSRSIHYGRYRLNFDQIYPFREPLYSRLSLKTKDIELASMVYDLFPTHIHRLIHFDRPEDDQGNVITPKGEEDSFFLLFEMLSDFIYIDLKDLYVAIAELAFVLEDCRFIIYSSGDENTRWLDEYSITNGVLSFSRNFCEDHIFTGRLDYYIERTITNPVDVLFLRFTFYQLYDWLLYWIHRYYQVPHWIDKNLIETVSNMEKVNKTTLDIRIKAYFQKFYSLDEACPDWNSINQKYKLV
;
A
#
# COMPACT_ATOMS: atom_id res chain seq x y z
N MET A 1 -7.36 -19.32 -3.52
CA MET A 1 -8.72 -19.27 -4.11
C MET A 1 -9.20 -17.84 -3.95
N ASN A 2 -9.64 -17.20 -5.03
CA ASN A 2 -10.18 -15.86 -4.99
C ASN A 2 -11.63 -15.92 -4.47
N PRO A 3 -11.94 -15.32 -3.30
CA PRO A 3 -13.29 -15.41 -2.72
C PRO A 3 -14.33 -14.60 -3.53
N PHE A 4 -13.91 -13.87 -4.55
CA PHE A 4 -14.74 -12.96 -5.33
C PHE A 4 -15.03 -13.44 -6.75
N GLU A 5 -14.41 -14.54 -7.20
CA GLU A 5 -14.57 -15.06 -8.58
C GLU A 5 -16.00 -15.53 -8.89
N ASP A 6 -16.68 -16.17 -7.93
CA ASP A 6 -18.05 -16.70 -8.11
C ASP A 6 -19.16 -15.67 -7.89
N THR A 7 -18.83 -14.39 -8.00
CA THR A 7 -19.82 -13.34 -7.78
C THR A 7 -20.79 -13.25 -8.96
N LEU A 8 -22.05 -13.65 -8.72
CA LEU A 8 -23.15 -13.48 -9.67
C LEU A 8 -23.24 -12.02 -10.16
N PRO A 9 -23.43 -11.76 -11.47
CA PRO A 9 -23.53 -10.42 -12.03
C PRO A 9 -24.50 -9.49 -11.28
N ASP A 10 -25.67 -10.01 -10.90
CA ASP A 10 -26.71 -9.26 -10.18
C ASP A 10 -26.32 -8.88 -8.75
N ASN A 11 -25.17 -9.33 -8.25
CA ASN A 11 -24.68 -9.06 -6.89
C ASN A 11 -23.38 -8.24 -6.87
N ARG A 12 -22.99 -7.65 -8.00
CA ARG A 12 -21.79 -6.82 -8.13
C ARG A 12 -22.13 -5.34 -7.93
N LEU A 13 -21.16 -4.58 -7.41
CA LEU A 13 -21.21 -3.11 -7.28
C LEU A 13 -22.50 -2.64 -6.59
N LYS A 14 -22.81 -3.22 -5.42
CA LYS A 14 -24.03 -2.90 -4.67
C LYS A 14 -23.70 -1.97 -3.51
N ASN A 15 -24.53 -0.93 -3.36
CA ASN A 15 -24.54 -0.16 -2.13
C ASN A 15 -25.06 -1.03 -0.98
N ASN A 16 -24.24 -1.25 0.05
CA ASN A 16 -24.63 -2.00 1.23
C ASN A 16 -24.82 -1.07 2.44
N SER A 17 -25.90 -0.28 2.38
CA SER A 17 -26.26 0.68 3.45
C SER A 17 -26.68 0.05 4.77
N ARG A 18 -26.86 -1.28 4.80
CA ARG A 18 -27.26 -2.05 5.98
C ARG A 18 -26.07 -2.72 6.68
N SER A 19 -24.87 -2.61 6.12
CA SER A 19 -23.65 -3.11 6.75
C SER A 19 -23.45 -2.44 8.10
N ILE A 20 -22.99 -3.20 9.10
CA ILE A 20 -22.55 -2.64 10.39
C ILE A 20 -21.33 -1.71 10.22
N HIS A 21 -20.64 -1.82 9.08
CA HIS A 21 -19.50 -0.99 8.68
C HIS A 21 -19.93 0.24 7.85
N TYR A 22 -21.23 0.46 7.64
CA TYR A 22 -21.70 1.64 6.92
C TYR A 22 -21.25 2.93 7.59
N GLY A 23 -20.58 3.79 6.82
CA GLY A 23 -19.99 5.03 7.30
C GLY A 23 -18.81 4.83 8.26
N ARG A 24 -18.18 3.65 8.24
CA ARG A 24 -16.99 3.32 9.05
C ARG A 24 -15.98 2.48 8.25
N TYR A 25 -16.06 2.53 6.93
CA TYR A 25 -15.22 1.74 6.05
C TYR A 25 -13.78 2.25 6.11
N ARG A 26 -12.85 1.36 6.49
CA ARG A 26 -11.45 1.71 6.69
C ARG A 26 -10.54 0.67 6.07
N LEU A 27 -10.22 0.89 4.80
CA LEU A 27 -9.14 0.18 4.15
C LEU A 27 -7.89 1.03 4.09
N ASN A 28 -6.76 0.34 4.15
CA ASN A 28 -5.47 0.87 3.78
C ASN A 28 -4.98 0.09 2.56
N PHE A 29 -4.01 0.66 1.88
CA PHE A 29 -3.26 -0.06 0.87
C PHE A 29 -1.77 0.26 0.95
N ASP A 30 -0.97 -0.62 0.35
CA ASP A 30 0.46 -0.47 0.17
C ASP A 30 0.80 -0.75 -1.31
N GLN A 31 1.34 0.24 -2.02
CA GLN A 31 1.73 0.09 -3.44
C GLN A 31 3.10 -0.58 -3.57
N ILE A 32 3.17 -1.69 -4.29
CA ILE A 32 4.44 -2.40 -4.59
C ILE A 32 5.04 -1.87 -5.90
N TYR A 33 4.20 -1.67 -6.93
CA TYR A 33 4.61 -1.23 -8.26
C TYR A 33 3.45 -0.56 -9.01
N PRO A 34 3.63 0.54 -9.76
CA PRO A 34 4.82 1.40 -9.76
C PRO A 34 5.00 2.06 -8.39
N PHE A 35 6.26 2.23 -8.01
CA PHE A 35 6.64 2.59 -6.66
C PHE A 35 6.50 4.11 -6.44
N ARG A 36 5.33 4.60 -6.03
CA ARG A 36 5.14 6.02 -5.68
C ARG A 36 3.81 6.39 -5.03
N GLU A 37 3.49 5.87 -3.84
CA GLU A 37 2.32 6.42 -3.13
C GLU A 37 2.56 6.66 -1.63
N PRO A 38 2.57 7.93 -1.17
CA PRO A 38 2.81 8.28 0.23
C PRO A 38 1.54 8.30 1.10
N LEU A 39 0.35 8.11 0.51
CA LEU A 39 -0.94 8.28 1.20
C LEU A 39 -1.68 6.95 1.29
N TYR A 40 -1.71 6.34 2.48
CA TYR A 40 -2.35 5.03 2.74
C TYR A 40 -3.87 4.99 2.52
N SER A 41 -4.54 6.13 2.37
CA SER A 41 -6.01 6.25 2.33
C SER A 41 -6.60 6.34 0.93
N ARG A 42 -5.77 6.44 -0.12
CA ARG A 42 -6.20 6.59 -1.52
C ARG A 42 -5.32 5.77 -2.43
N LEU A 43 -5.88 4.77 -3.09
CA LEU A 43 -5.14 3.99 -4.07
C LEU A 43 -5.20 4.72 -5.42
N SER A 44 -4.05 5.13 -5.95
CA SER A 44 -3.93 5.76 -7.27
C SER A 44 -3.50 4.78 -8.34
N LEU A 45 -4.36 4.49 -9.30
CA LEU A 45 -4.05 3.62 -10.44
C LEU A 45 -3.94 4.43 -11.73
N LYS A 46 -2.76 4.45 -12.35
CA LYS A 46 -2.53 5.19 -13.61
C LYS A 46 -3.29 4.54 -14.77
N THR A 47 -3.92 5.35 -15.59
CA THR A 47 -4.66 4.89 -16.78
C THR A 47 -3.75 4.85 -18.02
N LYS A 48 -3.92 3.83 -18.88
CA LYS A 48 -3.31 3.72 -20.21
C LYS A 48 -4.01 4.60 -21.25
N ASP A 49 -5.33 4.72 -21.13
CA ASP A 49 -6.20 5.43 -22.06
C ASP A 49 -7.34 6.06 -21.26
N ILE A 50 -7.34 7.39 -21.17
CA ILE A 50 -8.32 8.15 -20.39
C ILE A 50 -9.72 8.11 -21.02
N GLU A 51 -9.83 8.10 -22.35
CA GLU A 51 -11.12 8.10 -23.02
C GLU A 51 -11.83 6.77 -22.77
N LEU A 52 -11.10 5.66 -22.95
CA LEU A 52 -11.62 4.33 -22.70
C LEU A 52 -11.89 4.10 -21.20
N ALA A 53 -11.03 4.58 -20.32
CA ALA A 53 -11.25 4.52 -18.87
C ALA A 53 -12.51 5.29 -18.47
N SER A 54 -12.75 6.48 -19.03
CA SER A 54 -13.96 7.27 -18.79
C SER A 54 -15.20 6.53 -19.24
N MET A 55 -15.17 5.91 -20.43
CA MET A 55 -16.30 5.13 -20.93
C MET A 55 -16.67 3.95 -20.01
N VAL A 56 -15.68 3.24 -19.47
CA VAL A 56 -15.93 2.13 -18.53
C VAL A 56 -16.44 2.67 -17.19
N TYR A 57 -15.79 3.72 -16.68
CA TYR A 57 -16.17 4.37 -15.44
C TYR A 57 -17.62 4.87 -15.49
N ASP A 58 -18.07 5.47 -16.60
CA ASP A 58 -19.43 5.97 -16.77
C ASP A 58 -20.51 4.88 -16.71
N LEU A 59 -20.14 3.61 -16.93
CA LEU A 59 -21.04 2.46 -16.78
C LEU A 59 -21.24 2.05 -15.32
N PHE A 60 -20.38 2.51 -14.41
CA PHE A 60 -20.51 2.17 -13.00
C PHE A 60 -21.71 2.87 -12.34
N PRO A 61 -22.33 2.24 -11.33
CA PRO A 61 -23.37 2.88 -10.55
C PRO A 61 -22.86 4.15 -9.84
N THR A 62 -23.74 5.15 -9.69
CA THR A 62 -23.41 6.45 -9.06
C THR A 62 -22.77 6.36 -7.66
N HIS A 63 -23.04 5.30 -6.90
CA HIS A 63 -22.41 5.15 -5.58
C HIS A 63 -20.94 4.69 -5.67
N ILE A 64 -20.53 4.02 -6.75
CA ILE A 64 -19.13 3.68 -7.05
C ILE A 64 -18.36 4.94 -7.46
N HIS A 65 -18.98 5.84 -8.23
CA HIS A 65 -18.42 7.16 -8.60
C HIS A 65 -18.10 8.07 -7.42
N ARG A 66 -18.64 7.76 -6.23
CA ARG A 66 -18.31 8.49 -5.00
C ARG A 66 -17.04 7.99 -4.34
N LEU A 67 -16.57 6.79 -4.70
CA LEU A 67 -15.32 6.22 -4.20
C LEU A 67 -14.21 6.25 -5.25
N ILE A 68 -14.56 6.20 -6.54
CA ILE A 68 -13.58 6.25 -7.63
C ILE A 68 -13.72 7.60 -8.32
N HIS A 69 -12.63 8.32 -8.53
CA HIS A 69 -12.63 9.57 -9.30
C HIS A 69 -11.38 9.68 -10.17
N PHE A 70 -11.50 10.43 -11.27
CA PHE A 70 -10.36 10.82 -12.07
C PHE A 70 -9.59 11.95 -11.40
N ASP A 71 -8.27 11.85 -11.43
CA ASP A 71 -7.38 12.87 -10.92
C ASP A 71 -6.22 13.16 -11.90
N ARG A 72 -5.69 14.38 -11.82
CA ARG A 72 -4.54 14.85 -12.57
C ARG A 72 -3.49 15.44 -11.63
N PRO A 73 -2.19 15.17 -11.86
CA PRO A 73 -1.11 15.70 -11.03
C PRO A 73 -1.02 17.23 -10.88
N GLU A 74 -1.65 18.00 -11.77
CA GLU A 74 -1.57 19.47 -11.78
C GLU A 74 -2.74 20.18 -11.07
N ASP A 75 -3.81 19.47 -10.71
CA ASP A 75 -5.03 20.08 -10.16
C ASP A 75 -4.90 20.42 -8.65
N ASP A 76 -3.77 20.11 -8.03
CA ASP A 76 -3.53 20.32 -6.60
C ASP A 76 -2.91 21.68 -6.29
N GLN A 77 -3.76 22.63 -5.87
CA GLN A 77 -3.39 23.92 -5.27
C GLN A 77 -2.82 23.78 -3.83
N GLY A 78 -1.95 22.78 -3.61
CA GLY A 78 -0.98 22.80 -2.51
C GLY A 78 -1.26 21.97 -1.26
N ASN A 79 -2.11 20.93 -1.27
CA ASN A 79 -2.29 20.08 -0.08
C ASN A 79 -2.54 18.58 -0.32
N VAL A 80 -2.58 18.09 -1.56
CA VAL A 80 -2.66 16.66 -1.86
C VAL A 80 -1.41 16.29 -2.66
N ILE A 81 -0.81 15.15 -2.31
CA ILE A 81 0.39 14.65 -2.96
C ILE A 81 -0.12 13.67 -4.02
N THR A 82 -0.53 14.15 -5.20
CA THR A 82 -0.66 13.26 -6.35
C THR A 82 0.69 12.57 -6.58
N PRO A 83 0.73 11.29 -6.98
CA PRO A 83 1.96 10.69 -7.45
C PRO A 83 2.56 11.62 -8.51
N LYS A 84 3.81 12.06 -8.33
CA LYS A 84 4.54 12.82 -9.35
C LYS A 84 4.53 11.98 -10.64
N GLY A 85 3.58 12.24 -11.51
CA GLY A 85 3.41 11.62 -12.81
C GLY A 85 4.16 12.41 -13.87
N GLU A 86 4.24 11.86 -15.07
CA GLU A 86 4.60 12.63 -16.25
C GLU A 86 3.48 13.65 -16.51
N GLU A 87 3.81 14.83 -17.06
CA GLU A 87 2.82 15.77 -17.59
C GLU A 87 1.84 14.99 -18.48
N ASP A 88 0.53 15.26 -18.37
CA ASP A 88 -0.59 14.54 -19.02
C ASP A 88 -0.96 13.13 -18.48
N SER A 89 -0.41 12.68 -17.35
CA SER A 89 -0.86 11.43 -16.72
C SER A 89 -2.22 11.57 -16.04
N PHE A 90 -3.10 10.58 -16.21
CA PHE A 90 -4.38 10.48 -15.51
C PHE A 90 -4.38 9.28 -14.57
N PHE A 91 -5.02 9.46 -13.41
CA PHE A 91 -5.16 8.44 -12.39
C PHE A 91 -6.62 8.22 -12.06
N LEU A 92 -6.97 6.96 -11.78
CA LEU A 92 -8.17 6.60 -11.06
C LEU A 92 -7.83 6.49 -9.58
N LEU A 93 -8.40 7.38 -8.79
CA LEU A 93 -8.26 7.42 -7.34
C LEU A 93 -9.39 6.65 -6.68
N PHE A 94 -9.04 5.65 -5.89
CA PHE A 94 -9.97 4.88 -5.07
C PHE A 94 -9.87 5.36 -3.62
N GLU A 95 -10.92 5.98 -3.11
CA GLU A 95 -11.03 6.38 -1.70
C GLU A 95 -11.18 5.14 -0.82
N MET A 96 -10.16 4.87 0.00
CA MET A 96 -10.07 3.68 0.85
C MET A 96 -10.66 3.93 2.25
N LEU A 97 -10.92 5.20 2.60
CA LEU A 97 -11.53 5.61 3.87
C LEU A 97 -12.82 6.41 3.58
N SER A 98 -13.94 6.02 4.19
CA SER A 98 -15.18 6.80 4.11
C SER A 98 -16.05 6.69 5.36
N ASP A 99 -16.48 7.85 5.87
CA ASP A 99 -17.39 7.97 7.01
C ASP A 99 -18.87 8.02 6.59
N PHE A 100 -19.16 7.96 5.28
CA PHE A 100 -20.51 8.17 4.74
C PHE A 100 -20.93 7.10 3.73
N ILE A 101 -19.99 6.27 3.24
CA ILE A 101 -20.23 5.19 2.29
C ILE A 101 -19.50 3.95 2.78
N TYR A 102 -20.10 2.78 2.57
CA TYR A 102 -19.43 1.49 2.70
C TYR A 102 -19.55 0.75 1.38
N ILE A 103 -18.42 0.27 0.89
CA ILE A 103 -18.33 -0.63 -0.25
C ILE A 103 -17.71 -1.93 0.26
N ASP A 104 -18.29 -3.05 -0.13
CA ASP A 104 -17.72 -4.36 0.18
C ASP A 104 -16.39 -4.50 -0.58
N LEU A 105 -15.37 -5.10 0.05
CA LEU A 105 -14.11 -5.46 -0.60
C LEU A 105 -14.33 -6.20 -1.93
N LYS A 106 -15.39 -7.01 -2.00
CA LYS A 106 -15.80 -7.69 -3.23
C LYS A 106 -16.14 -6.73 -4.37
N ASP A 107 -16.86 -5.65 -4.06
CA ASP A 107 -17.28 -4.67 -5.06
C ASP A 107 -16.10 -3.79 -5.49
N LEU A 108 -15.17 -3.51 -4.58
CA LEU A 108 -13.88 -2.90 -4.92
C LEU A 108 -13.08 -3.81 -5.88
N TYR A 109 -12.99 -5.11 -5.58
CA TYR A 109 -12.36 -6.09 -6.48
C TYR A 109 -13.00 -6.08 -7.87
N VAL A 110 -14.34 -6.09 -7.96
CA VAL A 110 -15.05 -6.07 -9.24
C VAL A 110 -14.77 -4.78 -10.02
N ALA A 111 -14.81 -3.62 -9.36
CA ALA A 111 -14.52 -2.35 -10.03
C ALA A 111 -13.10 -2.32 -10.60
N ILE A 112 -12.11 -2.79 -9.82
CA ILE A 112 -10.72 -2.90 -10.29
C ILE A 112 -10.62 -3.91 -11.45
N ALA A 113 -11.31 -5.05 -11.37
CA ALA A 113 -11.30 -6.06 -12.43
C ALA A 113 -11.88 -5.53 -13.74
N GLU A 114 -12.98 -4.77 -13.68
CA GLU A 114 -13.60 -4.14 -14.85
C GLU A 114 -12.72 -3.03 -15.44
N LEU A 115 -11.92 -2.35 -14.61
CA LEU A 115 -10.97 -1.32 -15.06
C LEU A 115 -9.60 -1.89 -15.45
N ALA A 116 -9.28 -3.15 -15.15
CA ALA A 116 -7.91 -3.67 -15.26
C ALA A 116 -7.29 -3.48 -16.65
N PHE A 117 -8.10 -3.64 -17.71
CA PHE A 117 -7.63 -3.54 -19.09
C PHE A 117 -7.25 -2.12 -19.54
N VAL A 118 -7.77 -1.09 -18.86
CA VAL A 118 -7.45 0.33 -19.13
C VAL A 118 -6.40 0.88 -18.17
N LEU A 119 -5.96 0.10 -17.19
CA LEU A 119 -4.97 0.51 -16.18
C LEU A 119 -3.57 0.08 -16.57
N GLU A 120 -2.57 0.87 -16.17
CA GLU A 120 -1.17 0.48 -16.26
C GLU A 120 -0.87 -0.72 -15.37
N ASP A 121 0.20 -1.43 -15.73
CA ASP A 121 0.64 -2.60 -14.97
C ASP A 121 1.04 -2.15 -13.56
N CYS A 122 0.48 -2.81 -12.56
CA CYS A 122 0.65 -2.42 -11.17
C CYS A 122 0.51 -3.62 -10.23
N ARG A 123 0.92 -3.42 -8.99
CA ARG A 123 0.86 -4.40 -7.91
C ARG A 123 0.74 -3.66 -6.58
N PHE A 124 -0.22 -4.07 -5.77
CA PHE A 124 -0.53 -3.42 -4.50
C PHE A 124 -1.21 -4.41 -3.55
N ILE A 125 -1.23 -4.05 -2.27
CA ILE A 125 -1.88 -4.81 -1.21
C ILE A 125 -2.95 -3.93 -0.59
N ILE A 126 -4.14 -4.49 -0.37
CA ILE A 126 -5.24 -3.85 0.35
C ILE A 126 -5.52 -4.65 1.62
N TYR A 127 -5.79 -3.95 2.72
CA TYR A 127 -6.17 -4.56 3.98
C TYR A 127 -7.08 -3.66 4.81
N SER A 128 -7.94 -4.26 5.64
CA SER A 128 -8.81 -3.49 6.54
C SER A 128 -8.04 -3.09 7.80
N SER A 129 -8.11 -1.81 8.16
CA SER A 129 -7.50 -1.24 9.36
C SER A 129 -8.51 -0.93 10.47
N GLY A 130 -9.79 -1.22 10.27
CA GLY A 130 -10.85 -0.85 11.20
C GLY A 130 -12.09 -1.74 11.24
N ASP A 131 -12.18 -2.76 10.39
CA ASP A 131 -13.30 -3.71 10.40
C ASP A 131 -12.92 -4.99 11.16
N GLU A 132 -13.87 -5.87 11.48
CA GLU A 132 -13.64 -7.16 12.17
C GLU A 132 -12.69 -8.12 11.42
N ASN A 133 -12.23 -7.69 10.25
CA ASN A 133 -11.36 -8.38 9.34
C ASN A 133 -9.92 -7.80 9.31
N THR A 134 -9.29 -7.68 10.48
CA THR A 134 -7.94 -7.08 10.64
C THR A 134 -6.79 -8.07 10.47
N ARG A 135 -6.96 -9.14 9.69
CA ARG A 135 -5.90 -10.15 9.48
C ARG A 135 -5.69 -10.59 8.04
N TRP A 136 -6.61 -10.26 7.12
CA TRP A 136 -6.40 -10.56 5.70
C TRP A 136 -5.59 -9.44 5.02
N LEU A 137 -4.65 -9.85 4.17
CA LEU A 137 -3.91 -9.03 3.22
C LEU A 137 -4.27 -9.50 1.81
N ASP A 138 -4.98 -8.66 1.08
CA ASP A 138 -5.39 -8.96 -0.29
C ASP A 138 -4.39 -8.30 -1.25
N GLU A 139 -3.66 -9.12 -1.99
CA GLU A 139 -2.73 -8.64 -3.00
C GLU A 139 -3.35 -8.70 -4.39
N TYR A 140 -3.17 -7.61 -5.12
CA TYR A 140 -3.68 -7.39 -6.45
C TYR A 140 -2.48 -7.14 -7.37
N SER A 141 -2.50 -7.72 -8.57
CA SER A 141 -1.57 -7.34 -9.62
C SER A 141 -2.28 -7.28 -10.96
N ILE A 142 -2.11 -6.15 -11.65
CA ILE A 142 -2.54 -5.95 -13.02
C ILE A 142 -1.31 -6.11 -13.90
N THR A 143 -1.37 -7.05 -14.85
CA THR A 143 -0.30 -7.26 -15.82
C THR A 143 -0.91 -7.45 -17.20
N ASN A 144 -0.48 -6.65 -18.18
CA ASN A 144 -1.05 -6.64 -19.53
C ASN A 144 -2.59 -6.54 -19.53
N GLY A 145 -3.14 -5.73 -18.62
CA GLY A 145 -4.59 -5.51 -18.52
C GLY A 145 -5.39 -6.62 -17.83
N VAL A 146 -4.73 -7.63 -17.28
CA VAL A 146 -5.37 -8.74 -16.56
C VAL A 146 -5.14 -8.59 -15.06
N LEU A 147 -6.22 -8.59 -14.28
CA LEU A 147 -6.14 -8.62 -12.82
C LEU A 147 -5.87 -10.04 -12.32
N SER A 148 -4.89 -10.16 -11.44
CA SER A 148 -4.62 -11.34 -10.62
C SER A 148 -4.77 -10.97 -9.14
N PHE A 149 -5.18 -11.95 -8.34
CA PHE A 149 -5.51 -11.74 -6.93
C PHE A 149 -4.98 -12.89 -6.07
N SER A 150 -4.45 -12.55 -4.90
CA SER A 150 -4.17 -13.52 -3.83
C SER A 150 -4.57 -12.98 -2.47
N ARG A 151 -5.24 -13.80 -1.67
CA ARG A 151 -5.56 -13.48 -0.27
C ARG A 151 -4.57 -14.17 0.64
N ASN A 152 -3.94 -13.39 1.51
CA ASN A 152 -2.93 -13.81 2.46
C ASN A 152 -3.39 -13.49 3.89
N PHE A 153 -2.80 -14.15 4.87
CA PHE A 153 -3.19 -14.04 6.27
C PHE A 153 -2.01 -13.59 7.13
N CYS A 154 -2.27 -12.66 8.03
CA CYS A 154 -1.36 -12.31 9.13
C CYS A 154 -1.81 -13.01 10.41
N GLU A 155 -0.88 -13.67 11.09
CA GLU A 155 -1.16 -14.29 12.40
C GLU A 155 -1.56 -13.23 13.44
N ASP A 156 -0.83 -12.11 13.42
CA ASP A 156 -1.06 -10.96 14.27
C ASP A 156 -2.01 -9.93 13.63
N HIS A 157 -2.43 -8.96 14.44
CA HIS A 157 -3.19 -7.79 13.98
C HIS A 157 -2.45 -7.08 12.83
N ILE A 158 -3.17 -6.76 11.75
CA ILE A 158 -2.61 -6.26 10.48
C ILE A 158 -1.64 -5.08 10.62
N PHE A 159 -1.86 -4.22 11.60
CA PHE A 159 -1.03 -3.03 11.82
C PHE A 159 0.43 -3.38 12.13
N THR A 160 0.69 -4.54 12.72
CA THR A 160 2.05 -5.04 12.98
C THR A 160 2.36 -6.24 12.11
N GLY A 161 1.40 -7.18 11.99
CA GLY A 161 1.60 -8.45 11.28
C GLY A 161 1.92 -8.30 9.80
N ARG A 162 1.49 -7.20 9.14
CA ARG A 162 1.81 -7.01 7.70
C ARG A 162 3.30 -6.89 7.43
N LEU A 163 4.08 -6.28 8.34
CA LEU A 163 5.53 -6.13 8.16
C LEU A 163 6.23 -7.48 8.26
N ASP A 164 5.80 -8.33 9.20
CA ASP A 164 6.33 -9.69 9.30
C ASP A 164 5.98 -10.51 8.05
N TYR A 165 4.75 -10.39 7.53
CA TYR A 165 4.39 -10.99 6.25
C TYR A 165 5.27 -10.50 5.09
N TYR A 166 5.55 -9.19 4.98
CA TYR A 166 6.42 -8.66 3.92
C TYR A 166 7.85 -9.21 4.01
N ILE A 167 8.39 -9.30 5.22
CA ILE A 167 9.71 -9.88 5.48
C ILE A 167 9.74 -11.36 5.10
N GLU A 168 8.79 -12.16 5.59
CA GLU A 168 8.73 -13.60 5.32
C GLU A 168 8.57 -13.88 3.82
N ARG A 169 7.72 -13.12 3.15
CA ARG A 169 7.55 -13.22 1.71
C ARG A 169 8.83 -12.91 0.93
N THR A 170 9.56 -11.91 1.38
CA THR A 170 10.84 -11.53 0.76
C THR A 170 11.89 -12.63 0.96
N ILE A 171 11.97 -13.21 2.16
CA ILE A 171 12.88 -14.32 2.47
C ILE A 171 12.53 -15.56 1.64
N THR A 172 11.25 -15.86 1.50
CA THR A 172 10.78 -17.05 0.77
C THR A 172 10.85 -16.89 -0.75
N ASN A 173 10.82 -15.65 -1.25
CA ASN A 173 10.93 -15.35 -2.68
C ASN A 173 11.92 -14.20 -2.98
N PRO A 174 13.24 -14.42 -2.79
CA PRO A 174 14.24 -13.35 -2.89
C PRO A 174 14.47 -12.85 -4.32
N VAL A 175 13.97 -13.56 -5.34
CA VAL A 175 14.10 -13.15 -6.75
C VAL A 175 13.13 -12.02 -7.13
N ASP A 176 12.10 -11.77 -6.30
CA ASP A 176 11.15 -10.68 -6.49
C ASP A 176 11.74 -9.35 -5.99
N VAL A 177 12.63 -8.77 -6.81
CA VAL A 177 13.37 -7.54 -6.45
C VAL A 177 12.44 -6.35 -6.20
N LEU A 178 11.28 -6.28 -6.87
CA LEU A 178 10.29 -5.24 -6.62
C LEU A 178 9.69 -5.37 -5.23
N PHE A 179 9.34 -6.60 -4.82
CA PHE A 179 8.81 -6.85 -3.48
C PHE A 179 9.88 -6.68 -2.38
N LEU A 180 11.13 -7.04 -2.65
CA LEU A 180 12.26 -6.77 -1.75
C LEU A 180 12.44 -5.26 -1.52
N ARG A 181 12.44 -4.47 -2.60
CA ARG A 181 12.55 -3.00 -2.52
C ARG A 181 11.37 -2.40 -1.75
N PHE A 182 10.16 -2.88 -2.03
CA PHE A 182 8.95 -2.50 -1.30
C PHE A 182 9.05 -2.81 0.19
N THR A 183 9.53 -4.00 0.56
CA THR A 183 9.70 -4.42 1.96
C THR A 183 10.71 -3.55 2.68
N PHE A 184 11.84 -3.23 2.03
CA PHE A 184 12.82 -2.29 2.57
C PHE A 184 12.21 -0.92 2.86
N TYR A 185 11.40 -0.39 1.96
CA TYR A 185 10.73 0.90 2.16
C TYR A 185 9.75 0.90 3.33
N GLN A 186 8.89 -0.12 3.40
CA GLN A 186 7.93 -0.27 4.49
C GLN A 186 8.64 -0.37 5.86
N LEU A 187 9.75 -1.10 5.92
CA LEU A 187 10.59 -1.17 7.12
C LEU A 187 11.30 0.14 7.42
N TYR A 188 11.83 0.82 6.41
CA TYR A 188 12.52 2.10 6.54
C TYR A 188 11.61 3.15 7.17
N ASP A 189 10.41 3.35 6.62
CA ASP A 189 9.42 4.31 7.11
C ASP A 189 8.96 3.95 8.54
N TRP A 190 8.71 2.66 8.80
CA TRP A 190 8.31 2.20 10.13
C TRP A 190 9.41 2.41 11.18
N LEU A 191 10.66 2.07 10.85
CA LEU A 191 11.80 2.27 11.74
C LEU A 191 12.02 3.76 12.01
N LEU A 192 12.05 4.61 10.97
CA LEU A 192 12.15 6.06 11.14
C LEU A 192 11.07 6.61 12.06
N TYR A 193 9.81 6.23 11.85
CA TYR A 193 8.71 6.63 12.72
C TYR A 193 9.00 6.34 14.19
N TRP A 194 9.46 5.12 14.52
CA TRP A 194 9.74 4.74 15.89
C TRP A 194 10.95 5.43 16.48
N ILE A 195 12.01 5.63 15.70
CA ILE A 195 13.20 6.34 16.17
C ILE A 195 12.83 7.80 16.49
N HIS A 196 12.11 8.48 15.60
CA HIS A 196 11.62 9.85 15.84
C HIS A 196 10.74 9.91 17.09
N ARG A 197 9.79 8.98 17.23
CA ARG A 197 8.90 8.90 18.38
C ARG A 197 9.66 8.64 19.68
N TYR A 198 10.68 7.79 19.66
CA TYR A 198 11.46 7.41 20.83
C TYR A 198 12.36 8.56 21.32
N TYR A 199 13.10 9.19 20.40
CA TYR A 199 14.03 10.26 20.73
C TYR A 199 13.38 11.65 20.79
N GLN A 200 12.07 11.75 20.50
CA GLN A 200 11.31 13.01 20.46
C GLN A 200 11.94 14.07 19.55
N VAL A 201 12.61 13.62 18.49
CA VAL A 201 13.30 14.50 17.54
C VAL A 201 12.36 14.78 16.37
N PRO A 202 12.17 16.06 15.97
CA PRO A 202 11.41 16.40 14.78
C PRO A 202 11.90 15.66 13.53
N HIS A 203 10.99 15.34 12.61
CA HIS A 203 11.25 14.55 11.40
C HIS A 203 12.32 15.11 10.44
N TRP A 204 12.79 16.35 10.66
CA TRP A 204 13.75 17.06 9.81
C TRP A 204 15.19 17.10 10.36
N ILE A 205 15.48 16.48 11.52
CA ILE A 205 16.85 16.38 12.09
C ILE A 205 17.34 14.93 11.96
N ASP A 206 17.67 14.53 10.73
CA ASP A 206 17.75 13.12 10.34
C ASP A 206 19.16 12.51 10.49
N LYS A 207 20.23 13.28 10.20
CA LYS A 207 21.60 12.74 10.08
C LYS A 207 22.17 12.17 11.38
N ASN A 208 22.01 12.89 12.49
CA ASN A 208 22.54 12.42 13.79
C ASN A 208 21.75 11.22 14.31
N LEU A 209 20.47 11.12 13.95
CA LEU A 209 19.59 10.05 14.37
C LEU A 209 19.93 8.75 13.60
N ILE A 210 20.05 8.83 12.27
CA ILE A 210 20.49 7.72 11.43
C ILE A 210 21.87 7.20 11.89
N GLU A 211 22.78 8.09 12.27
CA GLU A 211 24.10 7.70 12.77
C GLU A 211 24.02 6.82 14.02
N THR A 212 23.06 7.04 14.92
CA THR A 212 22.87 6.22 16.14
C THR A 212 22.32 4.82 15.88
N VAL A 213 21.68 4.63 14.72
CA VAL A 213 21.10 3.35 14.34
C VAL A 213 21.75 2.76 13.11
N SER A 214 22.88 3.29 12.63
CA SER A 214 23.37 3.02 11.27
C SER A 214 23.66 1.53 10.98
N ASN A 215 23.92 0.73 12.02
CA ASN A 215 24.12 -0.72 11.94
C ASN A 215 23.73 -1.40 13.26
N MET A 216 23.72 -2.74 13.28
CA MET A 216 23.35 -3.51 14.47
C MET A 216 24.22 -3.27 15.70
N GLU A 217 25.51 -3.00 15.56
CA GLU A 217 26.38 -2.72 16.71
C GLU A 217 25.91 -1.48 17.46
N LYS A 218 25.55 -0.43 16.72
CA LYS A 218 25.04 0.82 17.31
C LYS A 218 23.62 0.66 17.83
N VAL A 219 22.73 0.01 17.07
CA VAL A 219 21.36 -0.29 17.51
C VAL A 219 21.37 -1.03 18.86
N ASN A 220 22.27 -1.99 19.04
CA ASN A 220 22.36 -2.75 20.29
C ASN A 220 22.70 -1.89 21.52
N LYS A 221 23.48 -0.81 21.32
CA LYS A 221 23.84 0.15 22.37
C LYS A 221 22.71 1.14 22.73
N THR A 222 21.66 1.21 21.92
CA THR A 222 20.49 2.07 22.21
C THR A 222 19.60 1.48 23.31
N THR A 223 18.71 2.30 23.85
CA THR A 223 17.65 1.90 24.79
C THR A 223 16.33 1.56 24.09
N LEU A 224 16.33 1.41 22.76
CA LEU A 224 15.15 1.03 21.97
C LEU A 224 14.55 -0.29 22.46
N ASP A 225 13.23 -0.39 22.32
CA ASP A 225 12.48 -1.61 22.66
C ASP A 225 13.01 -2.83 21.88
N ILE A 226 12.99 -4.00 22.53
CA ILE A 226 13.52 -5.24 21.96
C ILE A 226 12.84 -5.60 20.63
N ARG A 227 11.55 -5.28 20.46
CA ARG A 227 10.82 -5.53 19.21
C ARG A 227 11.32 -4.63 18.09
N ILE A 228 11.60 -3.36 18.38
CA ILE A 228 12.17 -2.42 17.40
C ILE A 228 13.58 -2.89 16.99
N LYS A 229 14.41 -3.30 17.95
CA LYS A 229 15.74 -3.86 17.66
C LYS A 229 15.66 -5.12 16.79
N ALA A 230 14.65 -5.97 16.98
CA ALA A 230 14.42 -7.14 16.13
C ALA A 230 14.11 -6.75 14.67
N TYR A 231 13.33 -5.67 14.43
CA TYR A 231 13.09 -5.20 13.07
C TYR A 231 14.34 -4.57 12.43
N PHE A 232 15.21 -3.90 13.19
CA PHE A 232 16.54 -3.49 12.67
C PHE A 232 17.38 -4.70 12.25
N GLN A 233 17.37 -5.77 13.05
CA GLN A 233 18.07 -6.99 12.70
C GLN A 233 17.53 -7.58 11.39
N LYS A 234 16.20 -7.67 11.26
CA LYS A 234 15.54 -8.14 10.03
C LYS A 234 15.93 -7.23 8.85
N PHE A 235 15.81 -5.91 9.00
CA PHE A 235 16.17 -4.91 7.99
C PHE A 235 17.61 -5.09 7.47
N TYR A 236 18.62 -5.19 8.35
CA TYR A 236 20.01 -5.40 7.92
C TYR A 236 20.34 -6.80 7.42
N SER A 237 19.47 -7.79 7.65
CA SER A 237 19.67 -9.17 7.20
C SER A 237 19.00 -9.49 5.87
N LEU A 238 18.07 -8.65 5.40
CA LEU A 238 17.31 -8.89 4.17
C LEU A 238 18.18 -8.87 2.90
N ASP A 239 19.33 -8.20 2.95
CA ASP A 239 20.33 -8.21 1.89
C ASP A 239 21.74 -8.18 2.49
N GLU A 240 22.40 -9.33 2.51
CA GLU A 240 23.74 -9.49 3.11
C GLU A 240 24.80 -8.59 2.47
N ALA A 241 24.58 -8.13 1.23
CA ALA A 241 25.48 -7.19 0.56
C ALA A 241 25.35 -5.75 1.09
N CYS A 242 24.34 -5.45 1.90
CA CYS A 242 24.03 -4.14 2.45
C CYS A 242 23.88 -4.21 3.99
N PRO A 243 25.00 -4.30 4.73
CA PRO A 243 24.99 -4.60 6.17
C PRO A 243 24.59 -3.39 7.05
N ASP A 244 24.35 -2.23 6.46
CA ASP A 244 24.09 -0.99 7.18
C ASP A 244 23.06 -0.10 6.46
N TRP A 245 22.59 0.93 7.16
CA TRP A 245 21.52 1.81 6.68
C TRP A 245 21.88 2.53 5.39
N ASN A 246 23.13 2.96 5.26
CA ASN A 246 23.61 3.74 4.12
C ASN A 246 23.70 2.89 2.86
N SER A 247 24.25 1.68 2.97
CA SER A 247 24.35 0.73 1.85
C SER A 247 22.97 0.31 1.34
N ILE A 248 22.01 0.04 2.23
CA ILE A 248 20.61 -0.23 1.86
C ILE A 248 20.01 0.97 1.13
N ASN A 249 20.10 2.17 1.71
CA ASN A 249 19.50 3.36 1.09
C ASN A 249 20.13 3.67 -0.28
N GLN A 250 21.46 3.51 -0.41
CA GLN A 250 22.17 3.73 -1.68
C GLN A 250 21.73 2.73 -2.76
N LYS A 251 21.57 1.44 -2.41
CA LYS A 251 21.19 0.40 -3.36
C LYS A 251 19.72 0.51 -3.78
N TYR A 252 18.82 0.75 -2.83
CA TYR A 252 17.38 0.68 -3.05
C TYR A 252 16.70 2.04 -3.25
N LYS A 253 17.41 3.16 -3.05
CA LYS A 253 16.90 4.53 -3.21
C LYS A 253 15.60 4.74 -2.42
N LEU A 254 15.71 4.60 -1.09
CA LEU A 254 14.57 4.69 -0.17
C LEU A 254 14.24 6.16 0.19
N VAL A 255 15.19 7.08 -0.04
CA VAL A 255 15.06 8.54 0.10
C VAL A 255 15.33 9.23 -1.23
#